data_AF-A0A661C1D5-F1
#
_entry.id   AF-A0A661C1D5-F1
#
_cell.length_a   1.000
_cell.length_b   1.000
_cell.length_c   1.000
_cell.angle_alpha   90.00
_cell.angle_beta   90.00
_cell.angle_gamma   90.00
#
_symmetry.space_group_name_H-M   'P 1'
#
loop_
_entity.id
_entity.type
_entity.pdbx_description
1 polymer ?
#
loop_
_entity_poly.entity_id
_entity_poly.type
_entity_poly.pdbx_seq_one_letter_code
_entity_poly.pdbx_strand_id
1 'polypeptide(L)'
;ALSEREAAASIAMGNADIAPGVRAAATEYGLDFISFGWESFDLAIPRAIWFRRLFQELIKRLKSPTCQQLADDLTGYDLTATGELIWGDD
;
A
#
# COMPACT_ATOMS: atom_id res chain seq x y z
N ALA A 1 -10.84 7.14 15.66
CA ALA A 1 -10.98 5.88 14.90
C ALA A 1 -9.79 5.00 15.27
N LEU A 2 -9.99 3.68 15.39
CA LEU A 2 -8.89 2.73 15.52
C LEU A 2 -8.14 2.68 14.17
N SER A 3 -6.83 2.48 14.23
CA SER A 3 -6.04 2.11 13.05
C SER A 3 -6.47 0.73 12.52
N GLU A 4 -6.14 0.44 11.27
CA GLU A 4 -6.46 -0.84 10.63
C GLU A 4 -5.85 -2.03 11.36
N ARG A 5 -4.66 -1.85 11.94
CA ARG A 5 -4.01 -2.86 12.78
C ARG A 5 -4.74 -3.10 14.10
N GLU A 6 -5.21 -2.03 14.75
CA GLU A 6 -6.01 -2.17 15.97
C GLU A 6 -7.36 -2.85 15.70
N ALA A 7 -7.97 -2.59 14.54
CA ALA A 7 -9.18 -3.29 14.10
C ALA A 7 -8.93 -4.79 13.90
N ALA A 8 -7.85 -5.16 13.19
CA ALA A 8 -7.45 -6.56 13.02
C ALA A 8 -7.16 -7.24 14.38
N ALA A 9 -6.44 -6.56 15.28
CA ALA A 9 -6.18 -7.06 16.62
C ALA A 9 -7.47 -7.32 17.41
N SER A 10 -8.47 -6.43 17.30
CA SER A 10 -9.76 -6.59 17.96
C SER A 10 -10.50 -7.85 17.50
N ILE A 11 -10.45 -8.18 16.21
CA ILE A 11 -11.05 -9.40 15.66
C ILE A 11 -10.27 -10.63 16.15
N ALA A 12 -8.93 -10.60 16.07
CA ALA A 12 -8.08 -11.70 16.53
C ALA A 12 -8.25 -12.02 18.03
N MET A 13 -8.59 -11.02 18.85
CA MET A 13 -8.91 -11.19 20.27
C MET A 13 -10.35 -11.63 20.55
N GLY A 14 -11.21 -11.72 19.53
CA GLY A 14 -12.63 -12.05 19.69
C GLY A 14 -13.49 -10.90 20.24
N ASN A 15 -12.99 -9.66 20.21
CA ASN A 15 -13.73 -8.48 20.64
C ASN A 15 -14.65 -7.92 19.55
N ALA A 16 -14.50 -8.38 18.30
CA ALA A 16 -15.31 -8.03 17.15
C ALA A 16 -15.37 -9.19 16.15
N ASP A 17 -16.47 -9.30 15.40
CA ASP A 17 -16.62 -10.33 14.36
C ASP A 17 -16.02 -9.89 13.02
N ILE A 18 -16.21 -8.62 12.65
CA ILE A 18 -15.76 -8.02 11.39
C ILE A 18 -15.37 -6.55 11.58
N ALA A 19 -14.48 -6.05 10.73
CA ALA A 19 -14.13 -4.62 10.65
C ALA A 19 -13.63 -4.25 9.24
N PRO A 20 -13.79 -3.00 8.81
CA PRO A 20 -13.11 -2.49 7.62
C PRO A 20 -11.60 -2.38 7.87
N GLY A 21 -10.79 -2.62 6.84
CA GLY A 21 -9.34 -2.48 6.90
C GLY A 21 -8.64 -2.97 5.64
N VAL A 22 -7.31 -2.90 5.62
CA VAL A 22 -6.48 -3.36 4.49
C VAL A 22 -6.13 -4.84 4.60
N ARG A 23 -5.93 -5.48 3.44
CA ARG A 23 -5.54 -6.90 3.35
C ARG A 23 -4.23 -7.18 4.10
N ALA A 24 -3.24 -6.29 4.01
CA ALA A 24 -1.95 -6.45 4.67
C ALA A 24 -2.11 -6.66 6.20
N ALA A 25 -2.97 -5.88 6.84
CA ALA A 25 -3.24 -6.00 8.27
C ALA A 25 -4.00 -7.29 8.60
N ALA A 26 -4.99 -7.68 7.80
CA ALA A 26 -5.68 -8.96 8.01
C ALA A 26 -4.71 -10.14 7.92
N THR A 27 -3.84 -10.15 6.90
CA THR A 27 -2.83 -11.21 6.71
C THR A 27 -1.79 -11.24 7.84
N GLU A 28 -1.34 -10.08 8.33
CA GLU A 28 -0.42 -9.99 9.47
C GLU A 28 -0.98 -10.68 10.74
N TYR A 29 -2.30 -10.60 10.95
CA TYR A 29 -2.99 -11.23 12.08
C TYR A 29 -3.57 -12.63 11.76
N GLY A 30 -3.32 -13.17 10.56
CA GLY A 30 -3.81 -14.48 10.13
C GLY A 30 -5.33 -14.55 9.95
N LEU A 31 -5.98 -13.41 9.67
CA LEU A 31 -7.41 -13.29 9.47
C LEU A 31 -7.77 -13.46 7.99
N ASP A 32 -8.97 -14.00 7.73
CA ASP A 32 -9.56 -13.99 6.40
C ASP A 32 -9.87 -12.55 5.94
N PHE A 33 -9.83 -12.33 4.63
CA PHE A 33 -10.08 -11.00 4.04
C PHE A 33 -11.06 -11.06 2.87
N ILE A 34 -12.11 -10.25 2.95
CA ILE A 34 -13.11 -10.06 1.89
C ILE A 34 -12.77 -8.76 1.14
N SER A 35 -12.42 -8.89 -0.13
CA SER A 35 -11.99 -7.74 -0.95
C SER A 35 -13.17 -6.91 -1.44
N PHE A 36 -13.19 -5.63 -1.10
CA PHE A 36 -14.12 -4.65 -1.69
C PHE A 36 -13.54 -3.96 -2.94
N GLY A 37 -12.22 -3.82 -3.02
CA GLY A 37 -11.54 -3.17 -4.13
C GLY A 37 -10.11 -2.76 -3.75
N TRP A 38 -9.51 -1.96 -4.61
CA TRP A 38 -8.22 -1.32 -4.38
C TRP A 38 -8.40 0.13 -3.98
N GLU A 39 -7.54 0.60 -3.08
CA GLU A 39 -7.36 2.02 -2.79
C GLU A 39 -6.05 2.48 -3.42
N SER A 40 -6.12 3.49 -4.28
CA SER A 40 -4.96 4.06 -4.97
C SER A 40 -4.43 5.27 -4.22
N PHE A 41 -3.11 5.31 -4.02
CA PHE A 41 -2.42 6.43 -3.37
C PHE A 41 -1.52 7.15 -4.36
N ASP A 42 -1.80 8.42 -4.60
CA ASP A 42 -0.99 9.28 -5.46
C ASP A 42 -0.06 10.17 -4.63
N LEU A 43 1.17 10.36 -5.11
CA LEU A 43 2.14 11.25 -4.47
C LEU A 43 2.15 12.62 -5.12
N ALA A 44 1.55 13.61 -4.46
CA ALA A 44 1.67 15.00 -4.85
C ALA A 44 3.04 15.58 -4.43
N ILE A 45 3.87 15.94 -5.40
CA ILE A 45 5.20 16.51 -5.15
C ILE A 45 5.46 17.75 -6.03
N PRO A 46 6.30 18.69 -5.59
CA PRO A 46 6.75 19.78 -6.44
C PRO A 46 7.47 19.26 -7.70
N ARG A 47 7.18 19.87 -8.86
CA ARG A 47 7.79 19.50 -10.15
C ARG A 47 9.33 19.46 -10.11
N ALA A 48 9.96 20.38 -9.38
CA ALA A 48 11.41 20.40 -9.21
C ALA A 48 11.97 19.16 -8.46
N ILE A 49 11.16 18.48 -7.64
CA ILE A 49 11.55 17.25 -6.95
C ILE A 49 11.43 16.03 -7.87
N TRP A 50 10.43 16.00 -8.76
CA TRP A 50 10.24 14.90 -9.72
C TRP A 50 11.52 14.61 -10.52
N PHE A 51 12.18 15.65 -11.02
CA PHE A 51 13.41 15.52 -11.81
C PHE A 51 14.68 15.26 -10.99
N ARG A 52 14.60 15.21 -9.65
CA ARG A 52 15.79 14.92 -8.82
C ARG A 52 16.18 13.46 -8.97
N ARG A 53 17.48 13.23 -9.17
CA ARG A 53 18.08 11.88 -9.25
C ARG A 53 17.64 10.97 -8.09
N LEU A 54 17.63 11.47 -6.86
CA LEU A 54 17.23 10.66 -5.70
C LEU A 54 15.78 10.18 -5.77
N PHE A 55 14.86 11.01 -6.30
CA PHE A 55 13.47 10.63 -6.47
C PHE A 55 13.30 9.61 -7.60
N GLN A 56 13.99 9.81 -8.72
CA GLN A 56 13.99 8.85 -9.83
C GLN A 56 14.56 7.48 -9.42
N GLU A 57 15.59 7.45 -8.58
CA GLU A 57 16.15 6.21 -8.04
C GLU A 57 15.20 5.54 -7.03
N LEU A 58 14.42 6.31 -6.24
CA LEU A 58 13.34 5.75 -5.41
C LEU A 58 12.27 5.06 -6.27
N ILE A 59 11.78 5.72 -7.34
CA ILE A 59 10.80 5.13 -8.26
C ILE A 59 11.36 3.85 -8.91
N LYS A 60 12.60 3.87 -9.39
CA LYS A 60 13.26 2.66 -9.91
C LYS A 60 13.34 1.55 -8.86
N ARG A 61 13.65 1.87 -7.62
CA ARG A 61 13.73 0.89 -6.54
C ARG A 61 12.36 0.26 -6.28
N LEU A 62 11.29 1.06 -6.20
CA LEU A 62 9.92 0.56 -6.04
C LEU A 62 9.49 -0.36 -7.21
N LYS A 63 9.96 -0.08 -8.43
CA LYS A 63 9.75 -0.94 -9.62
C LYS A 63 10.64 -2.19 -9.65
N SER A 64 11.61 -2.32 -8.76
CA SER A 64 12.56 -3.43 -8.81
C SER A 64 11.89 -4.77 -8.43
N PRO A 65 12.37 -5.92 -8.97
CA PRO A 65 11.85 -7.23 -8.60
C PRO A 65 11.86 -7.49 -7.09
N THR A 66 12.87 -6.96 -6.38
CA THR A 66 12.96 -7.08 -4.92
C THR A 66 11.81 -6.37 -4.22
N CYS A 67 11.41 -5.19 -4.68
CA CYS A 67 10.29 -4.46 -4.08
C CYS A 67 8.93 -5.06 -4.48
N GLN A 68 8.80 -5.57 -5.69
CA GLN A 68 7.60 -6.31 -6.11
C GLN A 68 7.41 -7.58 -5.26
N GLN A 69 8.48 -8.36 -5.06
CA GLN A 69 8.43 -9.53 -4.19
C GLN A 69 8.05 -9.15 -2.75
N LEU A 70 8.60 -8.04 -2.23
CA LEU A 70 8.22 -7.58 -0.89
C LEU A 70 6.73 -7.18 -0.81
N ALA A 71 6.18 -6.56 -1.85
CA ALA A 71 4.75 -6.25 -1.92
C ALA A 71 3.88 -7.51 -1.94
N ASP A 72 4.31 -8.55 -2.67
CA ASP A 72 3.65 -9.85 -2.71
C ASP A 72 3.71 -10.55 -1.34
N ASP A 73 4.88 -10.54 -0.69
CA ASP A 73 5.10 -11.18 0.62
C ASP A 73 4.26 -10.52 1.73
N LEU A 74 4.13 -9.19 1.70
CA LEU A 74 3.29 -8.45 2.63
C LEU A 74 1.80 -8.62 2.33
N THR A 75 1.46 -8.98 1.09
CA THR A 75 0.11 -9.07 0.52
C THR A 75 -0.70 -7.77 0.58
N GLY A 76 -1.59 -7.56 -0.39
CA GLY A 76 -2.47 -6.39 -0.37
C GLY A 76 -1.83 -5.09 -0.84
N TYR A 77 -0.64 -5.15 -1.45
CA TYR A 77 0.02 -4.05 -2.13
C TYR A 77 0.11 -4.36 -3.62
N ASP A 78 -0.21 -3.38 -4.45
CA ASP A 78 0.01 -3.42 -5.90
C ASP A 78 0.88 -2.22 -6.28
N LEU A 79 2.07 -2.51 -6.83
CA LEU A 79 3.04 -1.50 -7.22
C LEU A 79 3.12 -1.33 -8.74
N THR A 80 2.22 -1.92 -9.53
CA THR A 80 2.27 -1.92 -11.00
C THR A 80 2.23 -0.50 -11.59
N ALA A 81 1.36 0.37 -11.07
CA ALA A 81 1.22 1.76 -11.50
C ALA A 81 2.27 2.72 -10.91
N THR A 82 3.27 2.22 -10.17
CA THR A 82 4.27 3.07 -9.51
C THR A 82 4.92 4.01 -10.53
N GLY A 83 5.02 5.30 -10.19
CA GLY A 83 5.73 6.28 -11.00
C GLY A 83 5.07 6.61 -12.34
N GLU A 84 3.79 6.26 -12.51
CA GLU A 84 2.96 6.86 -13.54
C GLU A 84 2.70 8.34 -13.20
N LEU A 85 2.90 9.22 -14.17
CA LEU A 85 2.58 10.63 -14.02
C LEU A 85 1.11 10.84 -14.40
N ILE A 86 0.25 11.01 -13.40
CA ILE A 86 -1.19 11.21 -13.61
C ILE A 86 -1.57 12.67 -13.89
N TRP A 87 -0.71 13.62 -13.51
CA TRP A 87 -0.96 15.05 -13.62
C TRP A 87 0.35 15.87 -13.66
N GLY A 88 0.42 16.89 -14.52
CA GLY A 88 1.54 17.84 -14.61
C GLY A 88 2.55 17.61 -15.74
N ASP A 89 2.10 17.02 -16.86
CA ASP A 89 2.90 16.80 -18.09
C ASP A 89 2.90 18.02 -19.04
N ASP A 90 2.06 19.00 -18.74
CA ASP A 90 1.92 20.31 -19.39
C ASP A 90 3.08 21.28 -19.09
#